data_AF-A0A9W7DEI5-F1
#
_entry.id   AF-A0A9W7DEI5-F1
#
_cell.length_a   1.000
_cell.length_b   1.000
_cell.length_c   1.000
_cell.angle_alpha   90.00
_cell.angle_beta   90.00
_cell.angle_gamma   90.00
#
_symmetry.space_group_name_H-M   'P 1'
#
loop_
_entity.id
_entity.type
_entity.pdbx_description
1 polymer ?
#
loop_
_entity_poly.entity_id
_entity_poly.type
_entity_poly.pdbx_seq_one_letter_code
_entity_poly.pdbx_strand_id
1 'polypeptide(L)'
;MMKVTQERDQVSALPPDLSLIVKARHGACDYIFALLTGYPDEPPAGVQLPPGANYNPYFPGGSIAMGRVLFDGLVEYDDGTEATTSQMAKDVTTFLNWASEPEHDERKRLGIKALILTTGLYFVSVWVKKFKWTPVKHRKITFTPPKK
;
A
#
# COMPACT_ATOMS: atom_id res chain seq x y z
N MET A 1 29.14 12.98 -43.02
CA MET A 1 29.16 11.92 -41.98
C MET A 1 29.29 12.59 -40.59
N MET A 2 28.22 13.21 -40.13
CA MET A 2 28.10 13.67 -38.75
C MET A 2 27.77 12.45 -37.90
N LYS A 3 28.73 11.96 -37.13
CA LYS A 3 28.44 10.95 -36.10
C LYS A 3 27.49 11.62 -35.11
N VAL A 4 26.27 11.11 -35.04
CA VAL A 4 25.33 11.34 -33.94
C VAL A 4 25.96 10.74 -32.69
N THR A 5 26.84 11.49 -32.04
CA THR A 5 27.12 11.34 -30.61
C THR A 5 25.98 12.02 -29.88
N GLN A 6 24.81 11.39 -29.90
CA GLN A 6 23.78 11.67 -28.90
C GLN A 6 24.25 10.97 -27.64
N GLU A 7 24.74 11.77 -26.70
CA GLU A 7 25.20 11.37 -25.37
C GLU A 7 24.27 10.32 -24.76
N ARG A 8 24.85 9.22 -24.32
CA ARG A 8 24.17 8.16 -23.56
C ARG A 8 24.02 8.60 -22.10
N ASP A 9 23.39 9.75 -21.87
CA ASP A 9 23.18 10.32 -20.53
C ASP A 9 21.88 9.82 -19.87
N GLN A 10 21.29 8.76 -20.41
CA GLN A 10 20.25 8.00 -19.75
C GLN A 10 20.94 6.88 -18.97
N VAL A 11 20.87 6.94 -17.63
CA VAL A 11 21.15 5.77 -16.79
C VAL A 11 20.37 4.61 -17.39
N SER A 12 21.05 3.53 -17.77
CA SER A 12 20.41 2.32 -18.30
C SER A 12 19.55 1.70 -17.19
N ALA A 13 18.34 2.23 -17.04
CA ALA A 13 17.37 1.84 -16.06
C ALA A 13 16.14 1.34 -16.81
N LEU A 14 15.74 0.10 -16.51
CA LEU A 14 14.53 -0.47 -17.07
C LEU A 14 13.34 0.10 -16.27
N PRO A 15 12.40 0.84 -16.88
CA PRO A 15 11.18 1.25 -16.20
C PRO A 15 10.42 -0.02 -15.79
N PRO A 16 10.09 -0.19 -14.49
CA PRO A 16 9.35 -1.36 -14.04
C PRO A 16 7.91 -1.29 -14.57
N ASP A 17 7.30 -2.46 -14.78
CA ASP A 17 5.87 -2.54 -15.03
C ASP A 17 5.09 -2.00 -13.81
N LEU A 18 4.02 -1.25 -14.09
CA LEU A 18 3.26 -0.55 -13.07
C LEU A 18 2.01 -1.31 -12.61
N SER A 19 1.68 -2.44 -13.24
CA SER A 19 0.44 -3.18 -12.97
C SER A 19 0.34 -3.68 -11.52
N LEU A 20 1.48 -3.97 -10.88
CA LEU A 20 1.55 -4.45 -9.48
C LEU A 20 2.45 -3.57 -8.59
N ILE A 21 2.82 -2.38 -9.04
CA ILE A 21 3.87 -1.58 -8.37
C ILE A 21 3.48 -1.16 -6.95
N VAL A 22 2.19 -0.94 -6.70
CA VAL A 22 1.66 -0.56 -5.37
C VAL A 22 1.87 -1.71 -4.38
N LYS A 23 1.68 -2.96 -4.79
CA LYS A 23 1.89 -4.13 -3.92
C LYS A 23 3.36 -4.54 -3.85
N ALA A 24 4.13 -4.23 -4.90
CA ALA A 24 5.55 -4.58 -5.00
C ALA A 24 6.49 -3.60 -4.27
N ARG A 25 5.96 -2.60 -3.56
CA ARG A 25 6.74 -1.63 -2.79
C ARG A 25 6.24 -1.51 -1.36
N HIS A 26 7.17 -1.42 -0.42
CA HIS A 26 6.85 -1.11 0.97
C HIS A 26 6.30 0.32 1.07
N GLY A 27 5.25 0.49 1.87
CA GLY A 27 4.51 1.76 1.95
C GLY A 27 3.41 1.92 0.89
N ALA A 28 3.31 1.01 -0.09
CA ALA A 28 2.23 0.95 -1.07
C ALA A 28 1.87 2.33 -1.68
N CYS A 29 0.61 2.75 -1.56
CA CYS A 29 0.13 4.04 -2.08
C CYS A 29 0.92 5.22 -1.53
N ASP A 30 1.22 5.21 -0.22
CA ASP A 30 1.91 6.32 0.44
C ASP A 30 3.32 6.51 -0.13
N TYR A 31 4.00 5.40 -0.43
CA TYR A 31 5.32 5.44 -1.07
C TYR A 31 5.25 6.03 -2.48
N ILE A 32 4.27 5.61 -3.31
CA ILE A 32 4.16 6.10 -4.68
C ILE A 32 3.82 7.60 -4.69
N PHE A 33 2.89 8.03 -3.84
CA PHE A 33 2.52 9.44 -3.70
C PHE A 33 3.72 10.30 -3.24
N ALA A 34 4.42 9.85 -2.20
CA ALA A 34 5.58 10.55 -1.67
C ALA A 34 6.74 10.57 -2.68
N LEU A 35 6.93 9.50 -3.45
CA LEU A 35 7.93 9.45 -4.51
C LEU A 35 7.63 10.48 -5.60
N LEU A 36 6.38 10.59 -6.07
CA LEU A 36 6.00 11.52 -7.14
C LEU A 36 6.07 13.00 -6.71
N THR A 37 5.77 13.30 -5.44
CA THR A 37 5.74 14.67 -4.90
C THR A 37 7.04 15.08 -4.19
N GLY A 38 7.93 14.13 -3.93
CA GLY A 38 9.12 14.30 -3.09
C GLY A 38 10.39 14.71 -3.81
N TYR A 39 10.34 15.18 -5.04
CA TYR A 39 11.51 15.66 -5.77
C TYR A 39 11.87 17.09 -5.31
N PRO A 40 12.97 17.29 -4.57
CA PRO A 40 13.44 18.64 -4.28
C PRO A 40 14.08 19.26 -5.52
N ASP A 41 14.11 20.58 -5.58
CA ASP A 41 14.73 21.31 -6.69
C ASP A 41 16.25 21.10 -6.76
N GLU A 42 16.88 20.96 -5.59
CA GLU A 42 18.32 20.69 -5.47
C GLU A 42 18.60 19.52 -4.51
N PRO A 43 19.62 18.69 -4.79
CA PRO A 43 20.06 17.66 -3.86
C PRO A 43 20.69 18.30 -2.61
N PRO A 44 20.60 17.65 -1.43
CA PRO A 44 21.20 18.17 -0.21
C PRO A 44 22.73 18.23 -0.34
N ALA A 45 23.33 19.21 0.34
CA ALA A 45 24.76 19.45 0.30
C ALA A 45 25.56 18.18 0.65
N GLY A 46 26.49 17.80 -0.24
CA GLY A 46 27.37 16.65 -0.05
C GLY A 46 26.92 15.36 -0.75
N VAL A 47 25.73 15.31 -1.35
CA VAL A 47 25.31 14.15 -2.15
C VAL A 47 25.82 14.30 -3.59
N GLN A 48 26.67 13.36 -4.01
CA GLN A 48 27.11 13.26 -5.41
C GLN A 48 26.21 12.26 -6.15
N LEU A 49 25.49 12.74 -7.15
CA LEU A 49 24.66 11.88 -8.01
C LEU A 49 25.42 11.45 -9.25
N PRO A 50 25.22 10.19 -9.71
CA PRO A 50 25.67 9.77 -11.03
C PRO A 50 25.08 10.67 -12.13
N PRO A 51 25.80 10.89 -13.24
CA PRO A 51 25.26 11.60 -14.40
C PRO A 51 23.92 10.99 -14.85
N GLY A 52 22.90 11.82 -15.03
CA GLY A 52 21.55 11.40 -15.43
C GLY A 52 20.66 10.86 -14.30
N ALA A 53 21.15 10.76 -13.05
CA ALA A 53 20.34 10.42 -11.89
C ALA A 53 19.76 11.67 -11.22
N ASN A 54 18.59 11.50 -10.61
CA ASN A 54 17.84 12.52 -9.89
C ASN A 54 17.81 12.18 -8.40
N TYR A 55 17.71 13.19 -7.55
CA TYR A 55 17.61 12.98 -6.12
C TYR A 55 16.17 12.88 -5.67
N ASN A 56 15.86 11.87 -4.85
CA ASN A 56 14.59 11.76 -4.15
C ASN A 56 14.78 11.05 -2.80
N PRO A 57 14.47 11.68 -1.67
CA PRO A 57 14.71 11.12 -0.33
C PRO A 57 13.86 9.88 -0.04
N TYR A 58 12.73 9.68 -0.72
CA TYR A 58 11.88 8.51 -0.54
C TYR A 58 12.38 7.29 -1.29
N PHE A 59 13.21 7.45 -2.32
CA PHE A 59 13.80 6.33 -3.04
C PHE A 59 14.96 5.72 -2.22
N PRO A 60 15.03 4.38 -2.07
CA PRO A 60 16.14 3.75 -1.37
C PRO A 60 17.49 4.13 -1.98
N GLY A 61 18.36 4.77 -1.20
CA GLY A 61 19.67 5.26 -1.66
C GLY A 61 19.66 6.65 -2.30
N GLY A 62 18.51 7.34 -2.35
CA GLY A 62 18.40 8.75 -2.73
C GLY A 62 18.58 9.05 -4.22
N SER A 63 19.21 8.15 -4.99
CA SER A 63 19.50 8.32 -6.42
C SER A 63 18.54 7.50 -7.28
N ILE A 64 17.69 8.16 -8.07
CA ILE A 64 16.70 7.55 -8.95
C ILE A 64 16.92 7.96 -10.41
N ALA A 65 16.76 7.04 -11.36
CA ALA A 65 16.90 7.35 -12.79
C ALA A 65 15.69 8.13 -13.38
N MET A 66 14.58 8.19 -12.65
CA MET A 66 13.37 8.90 -13.04
C MET A 66 13.45 10.37 -12.63
N GLY A 67 13.28 11.29 -13.57
CA GLY A 67 13.14 12.73 -13.30
C GLY A 67 11.75 13.10 -12.77
N ARG A 68 11.59 14.34 -12.29
CA ARG A 68 10.27 14.86 -11.94
C ARG A 68 9.42 15.00 -13.20
N VAL A 69 8.28 14.32 -13.22
CA VAL A 69 7.35 14.31 -14.38
C VAL A 69 6.05 15.06 -14.14
N LEU A 70 5.70 15.34 -12.88
CA LEU A 70 4.48 16.08 -12.53
C LEU A 70 4.79 17.55 -12.27
N PHE A 71 4.08 18.42 -12.98
CA PHE A 71 4.11 19.88 -12.88
C PHE A 71 2.69 20.43 -12.85
N ASP A 72 2.45 21.56 -12.19
CA ASP A 72 1.09 22.11 -12.08
C ASP A 72 0.56 22.53 -13.47
N GLY A 73 -0.70 22.21 -13.75
CA GLY A 73 -1.36 22.51 -15.02
C GLY A 73 -0.92 21.62 -16.20
N LEU A 74 -0.24 20.50 -15.95
CA LEU A 74 0.23 19.59 -17.00
C LEU A 74 -0.90 18.90 -17.77
N VAL A 75 -2.05 18.69 -17.12
CA VAL A 75 -3.22 18.00 -17.68
C VAL A 75 -4.46 18.86 -17.44
N GLU A 76 -5.42 18.82 -18.35
CA GLU A 76 -6.75 19.40 -18.16
C GLU A 76 -7.74 18.28 -17.81
N TYR A 77 -8.39 18.38 -16.66
CA TYR A 77 -9.39 17.40 -16.23
C TYR A 77 -10.75 17.70 -16.84
N ASP A 78 -11.45 16.67 -17.32
CA ASP A 78 -12.78 16.79 -17.93
C ASP A 78 -13.87 17.29 -16.95
N ASP A 79 -13.65 17.13 -15.65
CA ASP A 79 -14.57 17.54 -14.58
C ASP A 79 -14.30 18.95 -14.03
N GLY A 80 -13.26 19.63 -14.54
CA GLY A 80 -12.86 20.96 -14.10
C GLY A 80 -12.06 20.99 -12.78
N THR A 81 -11.59 19.84 -12.29
CA THR A 81 -10.69 19.79 -11.13
C THR A 81 -9.37 20.53 -11.43
N GLU A 82 -8.82 21.26 -10.46
CA GLU A 82 -7.53 21.92 -10.62
C GLU A 82 -6.38 20.90 -10.68
N ALA A 83 -5.64 20.88 -11.79
CA ALA A 83 -4.53 19.97 -12.02
C ALA A 83 -3.23 20.37 -11.32
N THR A 84 -3.26 20.36 -9.99
CA THR A 84 -2.05 20.49 -9.17
C THR A 84 -1.25 19.19 -9.17
N THR A 85 0.05 19.29 -8.95
CA THR A 85 0.99 18.16 -8.80
C THR A 85 0.52 17.14 -7.76
N SER A 86 0.07 17.61 -6.60
CA SER A 86 -0.47 16.74 -5.55
C SER A 86 -1.76 16.04 -5.97
N GLN A 87 -2.64 16.72 -6.72
CA GLN A 87 -3.89 16.14 -7.17
C GLN A 87 -3.63 15.03 -8.20
N MET A 88 -2.81 15.31 -9.21
CA MET A 88 -2.41 14.30 -10.21
C MET A 88 -1.69 13.11 -9.57
N ALA A 89 -0.77 13.36 -8.62
CA ALA A 89 -0.07 12.28 -7.91
C ALA A 89 -1.05 11.38 -7.13
N LYS A 90 -2.06 11.96 -6.48
CA LYS A 90 -3.10 11.24 -5.76
C LYS A 90 -3.96 10.40 -6.71
N ASP A 91 -4.35 10.96 -7.84
CA ASP A 91 -5.22 10.29 -8.81
C ASP A 91 -4.50 9.10 -9.47
N VAL A 92 -3.26 9.30 -9.92
CA VAL A 92 -2.43 8.22 -10.49
C VAL A 92 -2.17 7.13 -9.45
N THR A 93 -1.86 7.50 -8.21
CA THR A 93 -1.66 6.52 -7.13
C THR A 93 -2.92 5.69 -6.87
N THR A 94 -4.09 6.34 -6.88
CA THR A 94 -5.38 5.66 -6.69
C THR A 94 -5.68 4.71 -7.84
N PHE A 95 -5.42 5.15 -9.09
CA PHE A 95 -5.55 4.32 -10.27
C PHE A 95 -4.61 3.10 -10.25
N LEU A 96 -3.34 3.30 -9.89
CA LEU A 96 -2.37 2.20 -9.77
C LEU A 96 -2.74 1.21 -8.66
N ASN A 97 -3.36 1.69 -7.58
CA ASN A 97 -3.88 0.82 -6.53
C ASN A 97 -5.04 -0.04 -7.04
N TRP A 98 -5.96 0.54 -7.81
CA TRP A 98 -7.01 -0.23 -8.50
C TRP A 98 -6.42 -1.25 -9.49
N ALA A 99 -5.42 -0.86 -10.28
CA ALA A 99 -4.75 -1.78 -11.21
C ALA A 99 -4.07 -2.95 -10.48
N SER A 100 -3.52 -2.69 -9.29
CA SER A 100 -2.88 -3.71 -8.44
C SER A 100 -3.88 -4.60 -7.69
N GLU A 101 -5.06 -4.08 -7.36
CA GLU A 101 -6.13 -4.76 -6.59
C GLU A 101 -7.54 -4.47 -7.16
N PRO A 102 -7.89 -5.00 -8.34
CA PRO A 102 -9.20 -4.76 -8.95
C PRO A 102 -10.35 -5.35 -8.12
N GLU A 103 -10.08 -6.34 -7.26
CA GLU A 103 -11.05 -6.98 -6.38
C GLU A 103 -11.28 -6.25 -5.05
N HIS A 104 -10.59 -5.13 -4.81
CA HIS A 104 -10.56 -4.44 -3.52
C HIS A 104 -11.96 -4.17 -2.93
N ASP A 105 -12.88 -3.67 -3.76
CA ASP A 105 -14.22 -3.24 -3.31
C ASP A 105 -15.11 -4.46 -2.96
N GLU A 106 -15.16 -5.45 -3.85
CA GLU A 106 -15.95 -6.66 -3.60
C GLU A 106 -15.36 -7.48 -2.45
N ARG A 107 -14.02 -7.54 -2.33
CA ARG A 107 -13.33 -8.19 -1.20
C ARG A 107 -13.71 -7.56 0.13
N LYS A 108 -13.71 -6.21 0.23
CA LYS A 108 -14.12 -5.51 1.46
C LYS A 108 -15.60 -5.71 1.77
N ARG A 109 -16.47 -5.70 0.75
CA ARG A 109 -17.90 -5.97 0.90
C ARG A 109 -18.18 -7.37 1.44
N LEU A 110 -17.55 -8.40 0.86
CA LEU A 110 -17.66 -9.77 1.33
C LEU A 110 -17.04 -9.97 2.71
N GLY A 111 -15.90 -9.30 2.97
CA GLY A 111 -15.22 -9.31 4.27
C GLY A 111 -16.11 -8.83 5.41
N ILE A 112 -16.86 -7.73 5.23
CA ILE A 112 -17.79 -7.22 6.24
C ILE A 112 -18.91 -8.23 6.51
N LYS A 113 -19.51 -8.83 5.48
CA LYS A 113 -20.55 -9.86 5.63
C LYS A 113 -20.02 -11.07 6.41
N ALA A 114 -18.82 -11.54 6.06
CA ALA A 114 -18.18 -12.65 6.73
C ALA A 114 -17.86 -12.34 8.21
N LEU A 115 -17.40 -11.13 8.51
CA LEU A 115 -17.07 -10.70 9.88
C LEU A 115 -18.31 -10.65 10.77
N ILE A 116 -19.43 -10.11 10.28
CA ILE A 116 -20.70 -10.07 11.01
C ILE A 116 -21.17 -11.50 11.31
N LEU A 117 -21.22 -12.37 10.31
CA LEU A 117 -21.69 -13.74 10.45
C LEU A 117 -20.80 -14.55 11.41
N THR A 118 -19.48 -14.45 11.25
CA THR A 118 -18.52 -15.19 12.09
C THR A 118 -18.54 -14.71 13.53
N THR A 119 -18.70 -13.40 13.75
CA THR A 119 -18.83 -12.83 15.11
C THR A 119 -20.11 -13.31 15.79
N GLY A 120 -21.24 -13.31 15.07
CA GLY A 120 -22.50 -13.84 15.59
C GLY A 120 -22.39 -15.33 15.94
N LEU A 121 -21.83 -16.14 15.04
CA LEU A 121 -21.59 -17.57 15.29
C LEU A 121 -20.65 -17.81 16.46
N TYR A 122 -19.61 -16.99 16.61
CA TYR A 122 -18.69 -17.07 17.73
C TYR A 122 -19.43 -16.86 19.07
N PHE A 123 -20.24 -15.81 19.20
CA PHE A 123 -20.99 -15.56 20.44
C PHE A 123 -21.98 -16.68 20.75
N VAL A 124 -22.71 -17.18 19.74
CA VAL A 124 -23.63 -18.33 19.91
C VAL A 124 -22.85 -19.57 20.34
N SER A 125 -21.70 -19.86 19.72
CA SER A 125 -20.87 -21.02 20.07
C SER A 125 -20.35 -20.95 21.50
N VAL A 126 -19.91 -19.77 21.96
CA VAL A 126 -19.44 -19.56 23.33
C VAL A 126 -20.60 -19.73 24.32
N TRP A 127 -21.78 -19.22 24.00
CA TRP A 127 -22.97 -19.40 24.83
C TRP A 127 -23.37 -20.87 24.92
N VAL A 128 -23.47 -21.58 23.80
CA VAL A 128 -23.79 -23.03 23.76
C VAL A 128 -22.76 -23.83 24.52
N LYS A 129 -21.47 -23.51 24.37
CA LYS A 129 -20.38 -24.15 25.12
C LYS A 129 -20.54 -23.93 26.62
N LYS A 130 -20.82 -22.71 27.08
CA LYS A 130 -21.06 -22.42 28.50
C LYS A 130 -22.28 -23.18 29.01
N PHE A 131 -23.39 -23.14 28.28
CA PHE A 131 -24.64 -23.82 28.62
C PHE A 131 -24.43 -25.34 28.79
N LYS A 132 -23.86 -26.02 27.79
CA LYS A 132 -23.63 -27.48 27.83
C LYS A 132 -22.62 -27.91 28.87
N TRP A 133 -21.63 -27.07 29.19
CA TRP A 133 -20.63 -27.38 30.21
C TRP A 133 -21.09 -27.05 31.64
N THR A 134 -22.28 -26.46 31.82
CA THR A 134 -22.83 -26.11 33.14
C THR A 134 -22.83 -27.29 34.13
N PRO A 135 -23.30 -28.51 33.77
CA PRO A 135 -23.37 -29.62 34.71
C PRO A 135 -21.98 -30.08 35.21
N VAL A 136 -20.99 -30.09 34.31
CA VAL A 136 -19.60 -30.46 34.66
C VAL A 136 -18.95 -29.37 35.52
N LYS A 137 -19.20 -28.10 35.19
CA LYS A 137 -18.58 -26.95 35.88
C LYS A 137 -19.16 -26.69 37.26
N HIS A 138 -20.42 -27.04 37.52
CA HIS A 138 -21.08 -26.86 38.83
C HIS A 138 -21.19 -28.16 39.64
N ARG A 139 -20.55 -29.26 39.19
CA ARG A 139 -20.58 -30.54 39.89
C ARG A 139 -19.88 -30.43 41.25
N LYS A 140 -20.64 -30.67 42.33
CA LYS A 140 -20.09 -30.84 43.68
C LYS A 140 -19.75 -32.31 43.89
N ILE A 141 -18.54 -32.61 44.35
CA ILE A 141 -18.08 -33.98 44.65
C ILE A 141 -17.89 -34.08 46.16
N THR A 142 -18.58 -35.02 46.78
CA THR A 142 -18.40 -35.35 48.20
C THR A 142 -17.74 -36.72 48.31
N PHE A 143 -16.82 -36.86 49.27
CA PHE A 143 -16.15 -38.12 49.57
C PHE A 143 -16.48 -38.53 51.00
N THR A 144 -17.16 -39.66 51.16
CA THR A 144 -17.45 -40.25 52.47
C THR A 144 -16.56 -41.48 52.65
N PRO A 145 -15.59 -41.47 53.58
CA PRO A 145 -14.68 -42.59 53.76
C PRO A 145 -15.40 -43.82 54.33
N PRO A 146 -15.04 -45.04 53.91
CA PRO A 146 -15.64 -46.28 54.42
C PRO A 146 -15.26 -46.52 55.88
N LYS A 147 -16.15 -47.13 56.66
CA LYS A 147 -15.87 -47.53 58.04
C LYS A 147 -14.89 -48.72 58.05
N LYS A 148 -13.91 -48.64 58.95
CA LYS A 148 -12.90 -49.69 59.19
C LYS A 148 -13.52 -50.93 59.80
#